data_AF-O23682-F1
#
_entry.id   AF-O23682-F1
#
_cell.length_a   1.000
_cell.length_b   1.000
_cell.length_c   1.000
_cell.angle_alpha   90.00
_cell.angle_beta   90.00
_cell.angle_gamma   90.00
#
_symmetry.space_group_name_H-M   'P 1'
#
loop_
_entity.id
_entity.type
_entity.pdbx_description
1 polymer ?
#
loop_
_entity_poly.entity_id
_entity_poly.type
_entity_poly.pdbx_seq_one_letter_code
_entity_poly.pdbx_strand_id
1 'polypeptide(L)'
;MADNCIRLLHSASVFFCLGLLISSFNLLQGIAAENLSKQKLTSWILQNEIVKEVNENPNAGWKASFNDRFANATVAEFKRLLGVKPTPKTEFLGVPIVSHDISLKL
;
A
#
# COMPACT_ATOMS: atom_id res chain seq x y z
N MET A 1 33.15 -42.25 10.19
CA MET A 1 33.10 -41.48 8.91
C MET A 1 31.67 -41.24 8.44
N ALA A 2 30.77 -42.23 8.53
CA ALA A 2 29.35 -42.09 8.15
C ALA A 2 28.56 -41.03 8.97
N ASP A 3 28.77 -40.95 10.29
CA ASP A 3 28.02 -40.01 11.15
C ASP A 3 28.26 -38.54 10.78
N ASN A 4 29.49 -38.16 10.45
CA ASN A 4 29.80 -36.80 10.02
C ASN A 4 29.13 -36.48 8.69
N CYS A 5 28.99 -37.46 7.79
CA CYS A 5 28.33 -37.29 6.50
C CYS A 5 26.82 -37.09 6.67
N ILE A 6 26.19 -37.85 7.56
CA ILE A 6 24.75 -37.71 7.90
C ILE A 6 24.48 -36.36 8.56
N ARG A 7 25.35 -35.91 9.48
CA ARG A 7 25.22 -34.59 10.12
C ARG A 7 25.38 -33.44 9.13
N LEU A 8 26.24 -33.60 8.11
CA LEU A 8 26.47 -32.61 7.07
C LEU A 8 25.32 -32.56 6.05
N LEU A 9 24.71 -33.70 5.75
CA LEU A 9 23.51 -33.78 4.92
C LEU A 9 22.30 -33.16 5.63
N HIS A 10 22.16 -33.44 6.93
CA HIS A 10 21.10 -32.86 7.75
C HIS A 10 21.27 -31.34 7.92
N SER A 11 22.49 -30.86 8.12
CA SER A 11 22.74 -29.41 8.19
C SER A 11 22.43 -28.71 6.87
N ALA A 12 22.87 -29.27 5.73
CA ALA A 12 22.56 -28.74 4.41
C ALA A 12 21.04 -28.70 4.13
N SER A 13 20.31 -29.74 4.51
CA SER A 13 18.84 -29.78 4.39
C SER A 13 18.17 -28.69 5.23
N VAL A 14 18.65 -28.45 6.46
CA VAL A 14 18.12 -27.39 7.34
C VAL A 14 18.34 -26.01 6.73
N PHE A 15 19.55 -25.74 6.21
CA PHE A 15 19.83 -24.45 5.55
C PHE A 15 18.97 -24.25 4.29
N PHE A 16 18.73 -25.32 3.51
CA PHE A 16 17.87 -25.26 2.33
C PHE A 16 16.41 -24.95 2.71
N CYS A 17 15.86 -25.64 3.72
CA CYS A 17 14.52 -25.35 4.22
C CYS A 17 14.39 -23.93 4.80
N LEU A 18 15.41 -23.44 5.50
CA LEU A 18 15.42 -22.09 6.04
C LEU A 18 15.45 -21.02 4.93
N GLY A 19 16.21 -21.26 3.86
CA GLY A 19 16.22 -20.39 2.68
C GLY A 19 14.85 -20.31 1.99
N LEU A 20 14.17 -21.45 1.85
CA LEU A 20 12.80 -21.50 1.29
C LEU A 20 11.81 -20.70 2.16
N LEU A 21 11.88 -20.84 3.48
CA LEU A 21 11.04 -20.07 4.40
C LEU A 21 11.29 -18.56 4.27
N ILE A 22 12.54 -18.11 4.30
CA ILE A 22 12.88 -16.68 4.17
C ILE A 22 12.42 -16.11 2.82
N SER A 23 12.55 -16.87 1.73
CA SER A 23 12.08 -16.44 0.40
C SER A 23 10.56 -16.21 0.36
N SER A 24 9.79 -17.05 1.05
CA SER A 24 8.32 -16.93 1.12
C SER A 24 7.85 -15.70 1.89
N PHE A 25 8.59 -15.26 2.92
CA PHE A 25 8.29 -14.03 3.66
C PHE A 25 8.54 -12.76 2.83
N ASN A 26 9.56 -12.75 1.97
CA ASN A 26 9.84 -11.60 1.10
C ASN A 26 8.79 -11.44 0.00
N LEU A 27 8.21 -12.53 -0.51
CA LEU A 27 7.12 -12.49 -1.48
C LEU A 27 5.81 -11.90 -0.90
N LEU A 28 5.63 -11.99 0.43
CA LEU A 28 4.44 -11.50 1.13
C LEU A 28 4.56 -10.04 1.61
N GLN A 29 5.69 -9.37 1.37
CA GLN A 29 5.76 -7.92 1.58
C GLN A 29 4.93 -7.24 0.49
N GLY A 30 3.67 -6.93 0.82
CA GLY A 30 2.84 -6.08 -0.03
C GLY A 30 3.57 -4.79 -0.36
N ILE A 31 3.44 -4.33 -1.60
CA ILE A 31 4.06 -3.09 -2.07
C ILE A 31 3.54 -1.93 -1.20
N ALA A 32 4.33 -1.51 -0.22
CA ALA A 32 4.06 -0.31 0.53
C ALA A 32 4.23 0.87 -0.44
N ALA A 33 3.15 1.62 -0.67
CA ALA A 33 3.21 2.78 -1.54
C ALA A 33 4.24 3.79 -1.00
N GLU A 34 5.07 4.32 -1.90
CA GLU A 34 6.06 5.35 -1.59
C GLU A 34 5.43 6.53 -0.83
N ASN A 35 6.14 7.04 0.18
CA ASN A 35 5.68 8.17 0.96
C ASN A 35 5.71 9.43 0.09
N LEU A 36 4.54 9.92 -0.32
CA LEU A 36 4.40 11.10 -1.14
C LEU A 36 4.91 12.35 -0.40
N SER A 37 5.56 13.27 -1.13
CA SER A 37 5.92 14.56 -0.57
C SER A 37 4.66 15.32 -0.12
N LYS A 38 4.80 16.18 0.89
CA LYS A 38 3.68 17.02 1.40
C LYS A 38 2.99 17.80 0.27
N GLN A 39 3.77 18.32 -0.68
CA GLN A 39 3.27 19.04 -1.84
C GLN A 39 2.33 18.20 -2.72
N LYS A 40 2.66 16.92 -2.93
CA LYS A 40 1.83 15.99 -3.73
C LYS A 40 0.61 15.48 -2.95
N LEU A 41 0.62 15.56 -1.63
CA LEU A 41 -0.56 15.24 -0.81
C LEU A 41 -1.59 16.38 -0.85
N THR A 42 -1.14 17.63 -0.92
CA THR A 42 -1.99 18.82 -0.97
C THR A 42 -2.50 19.16 -2.37
N SER A 43 -1.95 18.56 -3.43
CA SER A 43 -2.44 18.77 -4.78
C SER A 43 -3.84 18.21 -4.95
N TRP A 44 -4.61 18.81 -5.87
CA TRP A 44 -5.91 18.27 -6.27
C TRP A 44 -5.76 16.92 -6.95
N ILE A 45 -6.73 16.03 -6.68
CA ILE A 45 -6.74 14.67 -7.26
C ILE A 45 -7.11 14.70 -8.74
N LEU A 46 -8.04 15.58 -9.13
CA LEU A 46 -8.44 15.75 -10.52
C LEU A 46 -7.57 16.82 -11.18
N GLN A 47 -6.80 16.40 -12.18
CA GLN A 47 -5.91 17.25 -12.97
C GLN A 47 -6.20 17.03 -14.46
N ASN A 48 -6.18 18.10 -15.24
CA ASN A 48 -6.48 18.03 -16.68
C ASN A 48 -5.47 17.15 -17.42
N GLU A 49 -4.23 17.18 -16.97
CA GLU A 49 -3.09 16.43 -17.48
C GLU A 49 -3.34 14.92 -17.38
N ILE A 50 -3.85 14.46 -16.23
CA ILE A 50 -4.17 13.04 -16.00
C ILE A 50 -5.32 12.59 -16.91
N VAL A 51 -6.38 13.41 -17.01
CA VAL A 51 -7.53 13.09 -17.89
C VAL A 51 -7.09 13.00 -19.34
N LYS A 52 -6.19 13.90 -19.77
CA LYS A 52 -5.62 13.88 -21.11
C LYS A 52 -4.76 12.63 -21.34
N GLU A 53 -3.79 12.36 -20.47
CA GLU A 53 -2.87 11.24 -20.58
C GLU A 53 -3.61 9.89 -20.65
N VAL A 54 -4.63 9.71 -19.80
CA VAL A 54 -5.45 8.49 -19.81
C VAL A 54 -6.22 8.33 -21.12
N ASN A 55 -6.82 9.42 -21.63
CA ASN A 55 -7.63 9.37 -22.84
C ASN A 55 -6.80 9.30 -24.13
N GLU A 56 -5.55 9.75 -24.11
CA GLU A 56 -4.60 9.63 -25.23
C GLU A 56 -4.04 8.22 -25.37
N ASN A 57 -4.18 7.36 -24.34
CA ASN A 57 -3.73 5.98 -24.41
C ASN A 57 -4.63 5.16 -25.35
N PRO A 58 -4.10 4.64 -26.48
CA PRO A 58 -4.90 3.89 -27.46
C PRO A 58 -5.43 2.55 -26.92
N ASN A 59 -4.88 2.05 -25.80
CA ASN A 59 -5.31 0.81 -25.17
C ASN A 59 -6.33 1.02 -24.03
N ALA A 60 -6.74 2.27 -23.76
CA ALA A 60 -7.72 2.56 -22.73
C ALA A 60 -9.12 2.06 -23.17
N GLY A 61 -9.65 1.05 -22.49
CA GLY A 61 -11.03 0.56 -22.71
C GLY A 61 -12.12 1.42 -22.07
N TRP A 62 -11.76 2.56 -21.49
CA TRP A 62 -12.64 3.47 -20.77
C TRP A 62 -12.17 4.91 -20.98
N LYS A 63 -13.08 5.88 -20.79
CA LYS A 63 -12.81 7.31 -20.95
C LYS A 63 -12.77 7.99 -19.58
N ALA A 64 -11.69 8.68 -19.28
CA ALA A 64 -11.58 9.53 -18.10
C ALA A 64 -12.35 10.85 -18.29
N SER A 65 -13.01 11.30 -17.23
CA SER A 65 -13.65 12.61 -17.15
C SER A 65 -13.51 13.19 -15.74
N PHE A 66 -13.76 14.50 -15.61
CA PHE A 66 -13.90 15.12 -14.30
C PHE A 66 -15.16 14.60 -13.61
N ASN A 67 -15.04 14.38 -12.31
CA ASN A 67 -16.14 14.01 -11.44
C ASN A 67 -16.36 15.14 -10.44
N ASP A 68 -17.52 15.80 -10.51
CA ASP A 68 -17.87 16.94 -9.65
C ASP A 68 -17.77 16.60 -8.16
N ARG A 69 -18.03 15.33 -7.78
CA ARG A 69 -17.92 14.87 -6.39
C ARG A 69 -16.49 14.99 -5.85
N PHE A 70 -15.48 14.90 -6.71
CA PHE A 70 -14.07 14.95 -6.34
C PHE A 70 -13.34 16.17 -6.90
N ALA A 71 -14.06 17.13 -7.50
CA ALA A 71 -13.47 18.34 -8.10
C ALA A 71 -12.61 19.14 -7.12
N ASN A 72 -13.01 19.17 -5.85
CA ASN A 72 -12.33 19.93 -4.79
C ASN A 72 -11.57 19.03 -3.80
N ALA A 73 -11.33 17.77 -4.14
CA ALA A 73 -10.65 16.84 -3.26
C ALA A 73 -9.13 16.87 -3.47
N THR A 74 -8.38 16.86 -2.37
CA THR A 74 -6.94 16.64 -2.39
C THR A 74 -6.59 15.15 -2.50
N VAL A 75 -5.37 14.85 -2.90
CA VAL A 75 -4.85 13.47 -2.92
C VAL A 75 -4.93 12.84 -1.52
N ALA A 76 -4.67 13.60 -0.45
CA ALA A 76 -4.78 13.12 0.93
C ALA A 76 -6.22 12.71 1.31
N GLU A 77 -7.20 13.54 0.99
CA GLU A 77 -8.62 13.26 1.26
C GLU A 77 -9.10 12.06 0.45
N PHE A 78 -8.72 11.98 -0.82
CA PHE A 78 -9.06 10.83 -1.65
C PHE A 78 -8.45 9.53 -1.12
N LYS A 79 -7.17 9.55 -0.69
CA LYS A 79 -6.52 8.38 -0.05
C LYS A 79 -7.24 7.92 1.22
N ARG A 80 -7.84 8.83 2.00
CA ARG A 80 -8.64 8.50 3.18
C ARG A 80 -9.89 7.70 2.81
N LEU A 81 -10.52 8.02 1.68
CA LEU A 81 -11.71 7.31 1.17
C LEU A 81 -11.39 5.90 0.64
N LEU A 82 -10.23 5.74 0.01
CA LEU A 82 -9.81 4.48 -0.60
C LEU A 82 -9.51 3.36 0.41
N GLY A 83 -9.54 3.66 1.71
CA GLY A 83 -9.37 2.65 2.75
C GLY A 83 -8.04 1.92 2.63
N VAL A 84 -6.92 2.63 2.84
CA VAL A 84 -5.65 1.94 3.11
C VAL A 84 -5.84 1.06 4.34
N LYS A 85 -5.26 -0.14 4.33
CA LYS A 85 -5.27 -1.11 5.45
C LYS A 85 -5.25 -0.34 6.78
N PRO A 86 -6.27 -0.47 7.64
CA PRO A 86 -6.34 0.29 8.87
C PRO A 86 -5.05 0.11 9.65
N THR A 87 -4.47 1.23 10.08
CA THR A 87 -3.25 1.27 10.88
C THR A 87 -3.38 0.23 12.01
N PRO A 88 -2.42 -0.69 12.16
CA PRO A 88 -2.45 -1.68 13.24
C PRO A 88 -2.60 -0.99 14.60
N LYS A 89 -3.39 -1.56 15.51
CA LYS A 89 -3.62 -1.01 16.85
C LYS A 89 -2.34 -0.67 17.61
N THR A 90 -1.28 -1.42 17.35
CA THR A 90 0.07 -1.28 17.91
C THR A 90 0.80 -0.01 17.47
N GLU A 91 0.43 0.57 16.33
CA GLU A 91 1.03 1.80 15.80
C GLU A 91 0.33 3.08 16.31
N PHE A 92 -0.83 2.94 16.98
CA PHE A 92 -1.50 4.07 17.65
C PHE A 92 -0.95 4.38 19.04
N LEU A 93 0.05 3.63 19.54
CA LEU A 93 0.67 3.90 20.84
C LEU A 93 1.32 5.30 20.83
N GLY A 94 0.73 6.24 21.56
CA GLY A 94 1.21 7.62 21.68
C GLY A 94 0.55 8.64 20.74
N VAL A 95 -0.40 8.21 19.88
CA VAL A 95 -1.19 9.13 19.05
C VAL A 95 -2.58 9.31 19.69
N PRO A 96 -3.00 10.54 20.04
CA PRO A 96 -4.34 10.77 20.57
C PRO A 96 -5.39 10.46 19.49
N ILE A 97 -6.24 9.47 19.75
CA ILE A 97 -7.37 9.10 18.88
C ILE A 97 -8.53 10.02 19.24
N VAL A 98 -8.94 10.86 18.29
CA VAL A 98 -10.15 11.68 18.41
C VAL A 98 -11.30 10.92 17.76
N SER A 99 -12.24 10.43 18.56
CA SER A 99 -13.52 9.90 18.07
C SER A 99 -14.56 11.02 18.06
N HIS A 100 -15.34 11.07 16.98
CA HIS A 100 -16.52 11.93 16.91
C HIS A 100 -17.76 11.06 16.99
N ASP A 101 -18.79 11.55 17.67
CA ASP A 101 -20.08 10.86 17.72
C ASP A 101 -20.71 10.87 16.32
N ILE A 102 -21.17 9.70 15.88
CA ILE A 102 -21.80 9.47 14.57
C ILE A 102 -23.10 10.30 14.47
N SER A 103 -23.68 10.69 15.61
CA SER A 103 -24.87 11.54 15.70
C SER A 103 -24.64 13.00 15.28
N LEU A 104 -23.39 13.45 15.18
CA LEU A 104 -23.06 14.80 14.74
C LEU A 104 -23.25 14.91 13.22
N LYS A 105 -24.33 15.58 12.79
CA LYS A 105 -24.48 16.01 11.40
C LYS A 105 -23.36 17.00 11.06
N LEU A 106 -22.43 16.55 10.21
CA LEU A 106 -21.42 17.37 9.54
C LEU A 106 -22.08 18.33 8.55
#